data_AF-A0A7C3FIJ7-F1
#
_entry.id   AF-A0A7C3FIJ7-F1
#
_cell.length_a   1.000
_cell.length_b   1.000
_cell.length_c   1.000
_cell.angle_alpha   90.00
_cell.angle_beta   90.00
_cell.angle_gamma   90.00
#
_symmetry.space_group_name_H-M   'P 1'
#
loop_
_entity.id
_entity.type
_entity.pdbx_description
1 polymer ?
#
loop_
_entity_poly.entity_id
_entity_poly.type
_entity_poly.pdbx_seq_one_letter_code
_entity_poly.pdbx_strand_id
1 'polypeptide(L)'
;MNEEIERLDRQRMKNLQWHLVGLGSTILLMLARHFLRSNELNDQPIGYAVLGLLVLSLVVNAATAIGIVSIGNRVRQDPALSEALYNELVQSLEASSWRAAYWGAVGMAALFAVTWFFYPVCDPVAIALTSILGGAFAYQASFYFRYRAS
;
A
#
# COMPACT_ATOMS: atom_id res chain seq x y z
N MET A 1 -31.48 0.29 3.74
CA MET A 1 -30.05 0.50 4.07
C MET A 1 -29.91 1.91 4.60
N ASN A 2 -29.30 2.11 5.77
CA ASN A 2 -29.28 3.41 6.46
C ASN A 2 -28.31 4.37 5.75
N GLU A 3 -28.68 5.64 5.50
CA GLU A 3 -27.87 6.62 4.74
C GLU A 3 -26.47 6.82 5.34
N GLU A 4 -26.35 6.68 6.66
CA GLU A 4 -25.09 6.80 7.40
C GLU A 4 -24.10 5.66 7.07
N ILE A 5 -24.61 4.43 6.91
CA ILE A 5 -23.81 3.25 6.54
C ILE A 5 -23.24 3.45 5.13
N GLU A 6 -24.07 3.90 4.19
CA GLU A 6 -23.65 4.11 2.80
C GLU A 6 -22.63 5.27 2.69
N ARG A 7 -22.77 6.31 3.51
CA ARG A 7 -21.81 7.41 3.58
C ARG A 7 -20.46 6.95 4.14
N LEU A 8 -20.47 6.15 5.21
CA LEU A 8 -19.25 5.60 5.81
C LEU A 8 -18.53 4.65 4.86
N ASP A 9 -19.26 3.79 4.14
CA ASP A 9 -18.65 2.86 3.18
C ASP A 9 -18.02 3.60 1.99
N ARG A 10 -18.71 4.61 1.43
CA ARG A 10 -18.13 5.50 0.41
C ARG A 10 -16.86 6.19 0.88
N GLN A 11 -16.84 6.66 2.13
CA GLN A 11 -15.66 7.33 2.70
C GLN A 11 -14.50 6.34 2.92
N ARG A 12 -14.78 5.13 3.39
CA ARG A 12 -13.81 4.03 3.51
C ARG A 12 -13.18 3.72 2.16
N MET A 13 -13.99 3.53 1.12
CA MET A 13 -13.52 3.20 -0.22
C MET A 13 -12.70 4.32 -0.86
N LYS A 14 -13.09 5.58 -0.64
CA LYS A 14 -12.30 6.73 -1.10
C LYS A 14 -10.95 6.79 -0.40
N ASN A 15 -10.90 6.60 0.92
CA ASN A 15 -9.64 6.59 1.67
C ASN A 15 -8.73 5.43 1.26
N LEU A 16 -9.31 4.24 1.03
CA LEU A 16 -8.59 3.06 0.54
C LEU A 16 -7.99 3.30 -0.85
N GLN A 17 -8.74 3.94 -1.76
CA GLN A 17 -8.25 4.31 -3.08
C GLN A 17 -7.07 5.29 -3.00
N TRP A 18 -7.17 6.34 -2.18
CA TRP A 18 -6.06 7.29 -1.99
C TRP A 18 -4.83 6.62 -1.37
N HIS A 19 -5.03 5.71 -0.43
CA HIS A 19 -3.95 4.93 0.16
C HIS A 19 -3.26 4.03 -0.87
N LEU A 20 -4.02 3.43 -1.79
CA LEU A 20 -3.48 2.63 -2.89
C LEU A 20 -2.63 3.45 -3.85
N VAL A 21 -3.13 4.61 -4.28
CA VAL A 21 -2.38 5.53 -5.14
C VAL A 21 -1.10 5.99 -4.41
N GLY A 22 -1.21 6.31 -3.12
CA GLY A 22 -0.08 6.67 -2.28
C GLY A 22 0.98 5.56 -2.22
N LEU A 23 0.61 4.34 -1.84
CA LEU A 23 1.53 3.20 -1.76
C LEU A 23 2.17 2.88 -3.11
N GLY A 24 1.38 2.87 -4.20
CA GLY A 24 1.90 2.65 -5.55
C GLY A 24 2.94 3.71 -5.93
N SER A 25 2.65 4.98 -5.64
CA SER A 25 3.61 6.08 -5.87
C SER A 25 4.89 5.93 -5.04
N THR A 26 4.79 5.51 -3.76
CA THR A 26 5.96 5.28 -2.90
C THR A 26 6.83 4.18 -3.47
N ILE A 27 6.24 3.06 -3.89
CA ILE A 27 6.98 1.93 -4.46
C ILE A 27 7.73 2.39 -5.72
N LEU A 28 7.05 3.13 -6.61
CA LEU A 28 7.69 3.68 -7.82
C LEU A 28 8.84 4.64 -7.47
N LEU A 29 8.68 5.51 -6.47
CA LEU A 29 9.74 6.42 -6.04
C LEU A 29 10.91 5.68 -5.37
N MET A 30 10.64 4.61 -4.61
CA MET A 30 11.70 3.75 -4.06
C MET A 30 12.48 3.04 -5.17
N LEU A 31 11.80 2.53 -6.19
CA LEU A 31 12.44 1.93 -7.36
C LEU A 31 13.23 2.97 -8.16
N ALA A 32 12.67 4.16 -8.40
CA ALA A 32 13.37 5.24 -9.08
C ALA A 32 14.64 5.65 -8.31
N ARG A 33 14.54 5.84 -6.99
CA ARG A 33 15.69 6.13 -6.12
C ARG A 33 16.73 5.02 -6.18
N HIS A 34 16.29 3.76 -6.21
CA HIS A 34 17.18 2.61 -6.33
C HIS A 34 18.04 2.70 -7.62
N PHE A 35 17.42 2.96 -8.77
CA PHE A 35 18.14 3.13 -10.04
C PHE A 35 18.98 4.42 -10.09
N LEU A 36 18.52 5.52 -9.48
CA LEU A 36 19.33 6.74 -9.40
C LEU A 36 20.61 6.51 -8.59
N ARG A 37 20.52 5.75 -7.49
CA ARG A 37 21.67 5.42 -6.66
C ARG A 37 22.64 4.48 -7.36
N SER A 38 22.17 3.50 -8.13
CA SER A 38 23.05 2.59 -8.86
C SER A 38 23.82 3.27 -10.01
N ASN A 39 23.36 4.42 -10.49
CA ASN A 39 24.02 5.22 -11.53
C ASN A 39 24.77 6.45 -10.97
N GLU A 40 24.99 6.53 -9.65
CA GLU A 40 25.66 7.68 -8.99
C GLU A 40 24.95 9.04 -9.20
N LEU A 41 23.67 9.03 -9.60
CA LEU A 41 22.87 10.24 -9.83
C LEU A 41 22.16 10.73 -8.55
N ASN A 42 22.44 10.11 -7.41
CA ASN A 42 21.73 10.40 -6.16
C ASN A 42 22.04 11.79 -5.59
N ASP A 43 23.24 12.32 -5.83
CA ASP A 43 23.66 13.66 -5.37
C ASP A 43 23.29 14.77 -6.37
N GLN A 44 22.65 14.41 -7.48
CA GLN A 44 22.15 15.38 -8.44
C GLN A 44 20.79 15.93 -8.00
N PRO A 45 20.36 17.09 -8.54
CA PRO A 45 19.05 17.67 -8.24
C PRO A 45 17.88 16.70 -8.41
N ILE A 46 17.99 15.75 -9.37
CA ILE A 46 16.98 14.72 -9.59
C ILE A 46 16.89 13.72 -8.41
N GLY A 47 18.01 13.37 -7.79
CA GLY A 47 18.05 12.51 -6.60
C GLY A 47 17.38 13.17 -5.39
N TYR A 48 17.67 14.47 -5.18
CA TYR A 48 17.01 15.25 -4.12
C TYR A 48 15.51 15.44 -4.38
N ALA A 49 15.11 15.68 -5.62
CA ALA A 49 13.70 15.80 -5.99
C ALA A 49 12.93 14.49 -5.71
N VAL A 50 13.50 13.34 -6.09
CA VAL A 50 12.91 12.02 -5.81
C VAL A 50 12.83 11.76 -4.30
N LEU A 51 13.86 12.14 -3.53
CA LEU A 51 13.81 12.05 -2.07
C LEU A 51 12.67 12.89 -1.48
N GLY A 52 12.54 14.15 -1.91
CA GLY A 52 11.48 15.05 -1.45
C GLY A 52 10.08 14.50 -1.74
N LEU A 53 9.87 13.99 -2.96
CA LEU A 53 8.62 13.33 -3.34
C LEU A 53 8.35 12.06 -2.53
N LEU A 54 9.38 11.28 -2.20
CA LEU A 54 9.26 10.07 -1.39
C LEU A 54 8.82 10.39 0.04
N VAL A 55 9.41 11.43 0.65
CA VAL A 55 8.99 11.91 1.98
C VAL A 55 7.54 12.38 1.94
N LEU A 56 7.16 13.18 0.94
CA LEU A 56 5.77 13.64 0.78
C LEU A 56 4.80 12.47 0.62
N SER A 57 5.17 11.48 -0.21
CA SER A 57 4.39 10.26 -0.44
C SER A 57 4.19 9.46 0.85
N LEU A 58 5.22 9.32 1.69
CA LEU A 58 5.10 8.68 3.01
C LEU A 58 4.17 9.44 3.95
N VAL A 59 4.21 10.77 3.97
CA VAL A 59 3.31 11.59 4.79
C VAL A 59 1.84 11.39 4.36
N VAL A 60 1.58 11.37 3.05
CA VAL A 60 0.23 11.11 2.51
C VAL A 60 -0.23 9.68 2.87
N ASN A 61 0.65 8.69 2.80
CA ASN A 61 0.33 7.32 3.20
C ASN A 61 0.03 7.20 4.69
N ALA A 62 0.80 7.89 5.54
CA ALA A 62 0.53 7.93 6.98
C ALA A 62 -0.83 8.56 7.28
N ALA A 63 -1.14 9.70 6.66
CA ALA A 63 -2.43 10.38 6.86
C ALA A 63 -3.62 9.53 6.40
N THR A 64 -3.50 8.87 5.25
CA THR A 64 -4.56 7.98 4.72
C THR A 64 -4.71 6.72 5.56
N ALA A 65 -3.61 6.12 6.05
CA ALA A 65 -3.65 4.97 6.96
C ALA A 65 -4.37 5.30 8.27
N ILE A 66 -4.08 6.46 8.87
CA ILE A 66 -4.78 6.95 10.07
C ILE A 66 -6.28 7.11 9.78
N GLY A 67 -6.64 7.65 8.60
CA GLY A 67 -8.03 7.77 8.17
C GLY A 67 -8.75 6.42 8.07
N ILE A 68 -8.08 5.39 7.52
CA ILE A 68 -8.63 4.03 7.43
C ILE A 68 -8.83 3.43 8.82
N VAL A 69 -7.84 3.54 9.71
CA VAL A 69 -7.93 3.03 11.09
C VAL A 69 -9.02 3.72 11.88
N SER A 70 -9.14 5.05 11.75
CA SER A 70 -10.19 5.83 12.42
C SER A 70 -11.59 5.37 12.00
N ILE A 71 -11.81 5.14 10.70
CA ILE A 71 -13.08 4.60 10.20
C ILE A 71 -13.29 3.17 10.71
N GLY A 72 -12.27 2.31 10.65
CA GLY A 72 -12.36 0.93 11.14
C GLY A 72 -12.73 0.84 12.63
N ASN A 73 -12.19 1.73 13.45
CA ASN A 73 -12.54 1.81 14.87
C ASN A 73 -14.00 2.25 15.08
N ARG A 74 -14.52 3.18 14.28
CA ARG A 74 -15.94 3.56 14.33
C ARG A 74 -16.85 2.40 13.95
N VAL A 75 -16.51 1.65 12.88
CA VAL A 75 -17.28 0.46 12.46
C VAL A 75 -17.31 -0.62 13.54
N ARG A 76 -16.20 -0.82 14.27
CA ARG A 76 -16.13 -1.81 15.36
C ARG A 76 -16.89 -1.41 16.62
N GLN A 77 -17.09 -0.12 16.85
CA GLN A 77 -17.80 0.38 18.04
C GLN A 77 -19.32 0.29 17.91
N ASP A 78 -19.85 0.15 16.68
CA ASP A 78 -21.27 0.00 16.41
C ASP A 78 -21.59 -1.46 16.00
N PRO A 79 -22.27 -2.24 16.86
CA PRO A 79 -22.61 -3.64 16.58
C PRO A 79 -23.44 -3.82 15.30
N ALA A 80 -24.36 -2.90 15.02
CA ALA A 80 -25.23 -2.98 13.85
C ALA A 80 -24.45 -2.72 12.55
N LEU A 81 -23.45 -1.84 12.61
CA LEU A 81 -22.54 -1.57 11.50
C LEU A 81 -21.54 -2.71 11.29
N SER A 82 -21.01 -3.28 12.38
CA SER A 82 -20.11 -4.42 12.34
C SER A 82 -20.80 -5.64 11.73
N GLU A 83 -22.03 -5.95 12.11
CA GLU A 83 -22.76 -7.11 11.59
C GLU A 83 -23.15 -6.93 10.11
N ALA A 84 -23.45 -5.71 9.68
CA ALA A 84 -23.74 -5.40 8.28
C ALA A 84 -22.48 -5.43 7.38
N LEU A 85 -21.32 -5.01 7.90
CA LEU A 85 -20.08 -4.86 7.12
C LEU A 85 -19.09 -6.03 7.27
N TYR A 86 -19.03 -6.74 8.40
CA TYR A 86 -18.18 -7.92 8.64
C TYR A 86 -18.95 -9.22 8.35
N ASN A 87 -19.43 -9.36 7.12
CA ASN A 87 -19.97 -10.63 6.63
C ASN A 87 -18.86 -11.61 6.22
N GLU A 88 -19.23 -12.88 5.97
CA GLU A 88 -18.35 -13.91 5.39
C GLU A 88 -17.57 -13.40 4.16
N LEU A 89 -18.17 -12.48 3.38
CA LEU A 89 -17.52 -11.79 2.28
C LEU A 89 -16.21 -11.11 2.72
N VAL A 90 -16.23 -10.29 3.77
CA VAL A 90 -15.03 -9.57 4.23
C VAL A 90 -13.98 -10.52 4.77
N GLN A 91 -14.36 -11.58 5.49
CA GLN A 91 -13.42 -12.62 5.92
C GLN A 91 -12.76 -13.34 4.74
N SER A 92 -13.56 -13.69 3.72
CA SER A 92 -13.03 -14.33 2.50
C SER A 92 -12.09 -13.39 1.73
N LEU A 93 -12.42 -12.09 1.70
CA LEU A 93 -11.59 -11.05 1.09
C LEU A 93 -10.28 -10.86 1.84
N GLU A 94 -10.29 -10.82 3.18
CA GLU A 94 -9.08 -10.72 4.00
C GLU A 94 -8.15 -11.91 3.77
N ALA A 95 -8.68 -13.14 3.79
CA ALA A 95 -7.88 -14.35 3.54
C ALA A 95 -7.23 -14.33 2.14
N SER A 96 -7.99 -13.91 1.11
CA SER A 96 -7.45 -13.78 -0.24
C SER A 96 -6.41 -12.64 -0.37
N SER A 97 -6.62 -11.54 0.36
CA SER A 97 -5.73 -10.38 0.34
C SER A 97 -4.41 -10.67 1.04
N TRP A 98 -4.40 -11.51 2.08
CA TRP A 98 -3.15 -12.00 2.69
C TRP A 98 -2.29 -12.81 1.72
N ARG A 99 -2.91 -13.65 0.88
CA ARG A 99 -2.18 -14.36 -0.18
C ARG A 99 -1.60 -13.39 -1.19
N ALA A 100 -2.36 -12.37 -1.60
CA ALA A 100 -1.85 -11.32 -2.47
C ALA A 100 -0.69 -10.55 -1.82
N ALA A 101 -0.76 -10.27 -0.51
CA ALA A 101 0.31 -9.61 0.24
C ALA A 101 1.62 -10.42 0.20
N TYR A 102 1.52 -11.71 0.46
CA TYR A 102 2.66 -12.63 0.38
C TYR A 102 3.28 -12.60 -1.01
N TRP A 103 2.49 -12.79 -2.06
CA TRP A 103 2.99 -12.78 -3.44
C TRP A 103 3.53 -11.42 -3.88
N GLY A 104 2.94 -10.31 -3.40
CA GLY A 104 3.46 -8.96 -3.63
C GLY A 104 4.84 -8.75 -3.01
N ALA A 105 5.03 -9.19 -1.76
CA ALA A 105 6.32 -9.09 -1.08
C ALA A 105 7.38 -10.00 -1.73
N VAL A 106 7.02 -11.25 -2.04
CA VAL A 106 7.90 -12.20 -2.75
C VAL A 106 8.25 -11.68 -4.13
N GLY A 107 7.29 -11.13 -4.88
CA GLY A 107 7.52 -10.57 -6.21
C GLY A 107 8.50 -9.40 -6.19
N MET A 108 8.40 -8.50 -5.19
CA MET A 108 9.37 -7.42 -5.02
C MET A 108 10.75 -7.91 -4.62
N ALA A 109 10.82 -8.87 -3.68
CA ALA A 109 12.10 -9.46 -3.29
C ALA A 109 12.77 -10.17 -4.48
N ALA A 110 12.01 -10.89 -5.30
CA ALA A 110 12.48 -11.52 -6.52
C ALA A 110 12.94 -10.49 -7.55
N LEU A 111 12.22 -9.37 -7.71
CA LEU A 111 12.64 -8.27 -8.58
C LEU A 111 14.02 -7.74 -8.16
N PHE A 112 14.24 -7.50 -6.86
CA PHE A 112 15.55 -7.07 -6.37
C PHE A 112 16.64 -8.13 -6.52
N ALA A 113 16.30 -9.41 -6.37
CA ALA A 113 17.24 -10.51 -6.61
C ALA A 113 17.64 -10.59 -8.09
N VAL A 114 16.71 -10.33 -9.02
CA VAL A 114 17.01 -10.25 -10.46
C VAL A 114 17.84 -9.01 -10.77
N THR A 115 17.48 -7.83 -10.23
CA THR A 115 18.24 -6.60 -10.50
C THR A 115 19.65 -6.65 -9.94
N TRP A 116 19.89 -7.39 -8.86
CA TRP A 116 21.22 -7.61 -8.30
C TRP A 116 22.24 -8.13 -9.34
N PHE A 117 21.82 -8.97 -10.29
CA PHE A 117 22.70 -9.49 -11.34
C PHE A 117 23.21 -8.40 -12.29
N PHE A 118 22.47 -7.30 -12.42
CA PHE A 118 22.82 -6.19 -13.31
C PHE A 118 23.42 -4.99 -12.54
N TYR A 119 22.95 -4.77 -11.32
CA TYR A 119 23.33 -3.66 -10.45
C TYR A 119 23.51 -4.21 -9.03
N PRO A 120 24.74 -4.54 -8.58
CA PRO A 120 24.95 -5.10 -7.24
C PRO A 120 24.48 -4.10 -6.16
N VAL A 121 23.54 -4.54 -5.31
CA VAL A 121 22.75 -3.66 -4.44
C VAL A 121 23.22 -3.72 -2.97
N CYS A 122 24.10 -2.84 -2.52
CA CYS A 122 24.57 -2.91 -1.12
C CYS A 122 23.59 -2.38 -0.04
N ASP A 123 22.27 -2.34 -0.30
CA ASP A 123 21.27 -1.82 0.65
C ASP A 123 20.13 -2.82 0.94
N PRO A 124 20.36 -3.80 1.83
CA PRO A 124 19.35 -4.80 2.18
C PRO A 124 18.13 -4.20 2.91
N VAL A 125 18.30 -3.05 3.57
CA VAL A 125 17.21 -2.38 4.29
C VAL A 125 16.21 -1.80 3.31
N ALA A 126 16.69 -1.12 2.27
CA ALA A 126 15.82 -0.60 1.21
C ALA A 126 15.04 -1.73 0.52
N ILE A 127 15.71 -2.84 0.18
CA ILE A 127 15.08 -4.01 -0.43
C ILE A 127 13.97 -4.58 0.46
N ALA A 128 14.26 -4.77 1.76
CA ALA A 128 13.29 -5.30 2.71
C ALA A 128 12.07 -4.38 2.85
N LEU A 129 12.29 -3.07 3.03
CA LEU A 129 11.21 -2.09 3.17
C LEU A 129 10.35 -2.00 1.92
N THR A 130 10.95 -1.93 0.73
CA THR A 130 10.20 -1.89 -0.53
C THR A 130 9.42 -3.19 -0.75
N SER A 131 9.95 -4.34 -0.31
CA SER A 131 9.24 -5.62 -0.39
C SER A 131 8.03 -5.67 0.55
N ILE A 132 8.19 -5.20 1.79
CA ILE A 132 7.07 -5.07 2.74
C ILE A 132 5.99 -4.15 2.18
N LEU A 133 6.38 -3.00 1.61
CA LEU A 133 5.44 -2.06 0.98
C LEU A 133 4.77 -2.66 -0.25
N GLY A 134 5.49 -3.45 -1.06
CA GLY A 134 4.92 -4.21 -2.17
C GLY A 134 3.85 -5.19 -1.71
N GLY A 135 4.10 -5.91 -0.62
CA GLY A 135 3.09 -6.77 0.00
C GLY A 135 1.89 -5.99 0.54
N ALA A 136 2.11 -4.87 1.23
CA ALA A 136 1.03 -4.01 1.72
C ALA A 136 0.19 -3.44 0.56
N PHE A 137 0.83 -3.01 -0.53
CA PHE A 137 0.13 -2.56 -1.74
C PHE A 137 -0.72 -3.69 -2.34
N ALA A 138 -0.16 -4.89 -2.52
CA ALA A 138 -0.87 -6.02 -3.10
C ALA A 138 -2.06 -6.46 -2.22
N TYR A 139 -1.91 -6.42 -0.89
CA TYR A 139 -2.99 -6.65 0.06
C TYR A 139 -4.15 -5.68 -0.19
N GLN A 140 -3.86 -4.37 -0.14
CA GLN A 140 -4.88 -3.33 -0.27
C GLN A 140 -5.52 -3.36 -1.65
N ALA A 141 -4.75 -3.68 -2.70
CA ALA A 141 -5.22 -3.70 -4.07
C ALA A 141 -6.19 -4.87 -4.27
N SER A 142 -5.81 -6.06 -3.81
CA SER A 142 -6.67 -7.24 -3.84
C SER A 142 -7.97 -6.98 -3.10
N PHE A 143 -7.90 -6.41 -1.89
CA PHE A 143 -9.08 -6.08 -1.10
C PHE A 143 -9.99 -5.10 -1.84
N TYR A 144 -9.43 -3.97 -2.32
CA TYR A 144 -10.19 -2.92 -3.00
C TYR A 144 -10.89 -3.42 -4.28
N PHE A 145 -10.15 -4.10 -5.16
CA PHE A 145 -10.71 -4.53 -6.45
C PHE A 145 -11.73 -5.64 -6.30
N ARG A 146 -11.50 -6.60 -5.41
CA ARG A 146 -12.45 -7.69 -5.17
C ARG A 146 -13.70 -7.21 -4.43
N TYR A 147 -13.55 -6.30 -3.48
CA TYR A 147 -14.70 -5.67 -2.80
C TYR A 147 -15.58 -4.91 -3.80
N ARG A 148 -14.98 -4.20 -4.77
CA ARG A 148 -15.72 -3.46 -5.80
C ARG A 148 -16.37 -4.34 -6.87
N ALA A 149 -15.90 -5.59 -7.01
CA ALA A 149 -16.41 -6.55 -7.99
C ALA A 149 -17.51 -7.46 -7.43
N SER A 150 -17.72 -7.46 -6.12
CA SER A 150 -18.78 -8.21 -5.42
C SER A 150 -20.05 -7.37 -5.36
#